data_AF-A0A2N1REL0-F1
#
_entry.id   AF-A0A2N1REL0-F1
#
_cell.length_a   1.000
_cell.length_b   1.000
_cell.length_c   1.000
_cell.angle_alpha   90.00
_cell.angle_beta   90.00
_cell.angle_gamma   90.00
#
_symmetry.space_group_name_H-M   'P 1'
#
loop_
_entity.id
_entity.type
_entity.pdbx_description
1 polymer ?
#
loop_
_entity_poly.entity_id
_entity_poly.type
_entity_poly.pdbx_seq_one_letter_code
_entity_poly.pdbx_strand_id
1 'polypeptide(L)'
;MERKNSWSKDQIDLTREILERVDIVAFSFSLSGRNKGCTLNNLDGRYGYITIEDALSDNWRVFDYWTDQPTGIFASIDDVIANGWKVST
;
A
#
# COMPACT_ATOMS: atom_id res chain seq x y z
N MET A 1 -8.42 18.57 -13.94
CA MET A 1 -7.81 17.85 -12.82
C MET A 1 -6.55 17.20 -13.38
N GLU A 2 -5.37 17.71 -13.05
CA GLU A 2 -4.11 17.10 -13.49
C GLU A 2 -4.04 15.70 -12.89
N ARG A 3 -3.90 14.67 -13.75
CA ARG A 3 -3.58 13.32 -13.26
C ARG A 3 -2.15 13.40 -12.74
N LYS A 4 -1.96 13.20 -11.43
CA LYS A 4 -0.62 12.96 -10.90
C LYS A 4 -0.12 11.67 -11.56
N ASN A 5 0.93 11.77 -12.37
CA ASN A 5 1.50 10.62 -13.06
C ASN A 5 2.38 9.76 -12.13
N SER A 6 2.82 10.30 -10.99
CA SER A 6 3.60 9.59 -9.99
C SER A 6 3.52 10.27 -8.61
N TRP A 7 3.88 9.55 -7.56
CA TRP A 7 4.18 10.12 -6.25
C TRP A 7 5.53 10.84 -6.24
N SER A 8 5.81 11.64 -5.20
CA SER A 8 7.13 12.23 -5.03
C SER A 8 8.18 11.16 -4.70
N LYS A 9 9.46 11.46 -4.92
CA LYS A 9 10.57 10.55 -4.61
C LYS A 9 10.56 10.11 -3.13
N ASP A 10 10.37 11.06 -2.21
CA ASP A 10 10.34 10.76 -0.78
C ASP A 10 9.17 9.83 -0.41
N GLN A 11 8.01 10.00 -1.05
CA GLN A 11 6.85 9.12 -0.84
C GLN A 11 7.10 7.70 -1.37
N ILE A 12 7.81 7.59 -2.50
CA ILE A 12 8.22 6.32 -3.10
C ILE A 12 9.25 5.63 -2.20
N ASP A 13 10.28 6.35 -1.76
CA ASP A 13 11.36 5.81 -0.95
C ASP A 13 10.85 5.36 0.42
N LEU A 14 9.97 6.14 1.07
CA LEU A 14 9.31 5.74 2.32
C LEU A 14 8.38 4.53 2.16
N THR A 15 7.59 4.50 1.07
CA THR A 15 6.72 3.34 0.77
C THR A 15 7.56 2.08 0.61
N ARG A 16 8.67 2.17 -0.13
CA ARG A 16 9.59 1.05 -0.32
C ARG A 16 10.18 0.60 1.01
N GLU A 17 10.69 1.52 1.82
CA GLU A 17 11.27 1.20 3.13
C GLU A 17 10.28 0.48 4.06
N ILE A 18 9.03 0.96 4.13
CA ILE A 18 8.00 0.37 4.99
C ILE A 18 7.62 -1.04 4.55
N LEU A 19 7.43 -1.23 3.23
CA LEU A 19 7.02 -2.53 2.69
C LEU A 19 8.17 -3.55 2.73
N GLU A 20 9.40 -3.14 2.42
CA GLU A 20 10.59 -4.02 2.47
C GLU A 20 10.88 -4.50 3.89
N ARG A 21 10.70 -3.63 4.88
CA ARG A 21 10.93 -3.98 6.29
C ARG A 21 9.74 -4.69 6.93
N VAL A 22 8.59 -4.72 6.25
CA VAL A 22 7.30 -5.10 6.83
C VAL A 22 7.11 -4.39 8.18
N ASP A 23 7.21 -3.05 8.17
CA ASP A 23 7.25 -2.26 9.39
C ASP A 23 6.01 -2.54 10.27
N ILE A 24 6.24 -3.14 11.43
CA ILE A 24 5.15 -3.64 12.27
C ILE A 24 4.20 -2.52 12.70
N VAL A 25 4.67 -1.28 12.86
CA VAL A 25 3.81 -0.16 13.25
C VAL A 25 2.91 0.22 12.09
N ALA A 26 3.45 0.31 10.87
CA ALA A 26 2.65 0.61 9.68
C ALA A 26 1.62 -0.49 9.36
N PHE A 27 1.90 -1.75 9.68
CA PHE A 27 0.97 -2.87 9.50
C PHE A 27 0.02 -3.08 10.69
N SER A 28 0.36 -2.59 11.88
CA SER A 28 -0.42 -2.82 13.12
C SER A 28 -1.29 -1.64 13.54
N PHE A 29 -1.01 -0.44 13.02
CA PHE A 29 -1.65 0.79 13.45
C PHE A 29 -2.49 1.41 12.35
N SER A 30 -3.75 1.74 12.68
CA SER A 30 -4.67 2.39 11.77
C SER A 30 -5.46 3.47 12.50
N LEU A 31 -5.36 4.71 12.02
CA LEU A 31 -6.10 5.86 12.56
C LEU A 31 -7.61 5.77 12.26
N SER A 32 -8.03 4.93 11.31
CA SER A 32 -9.45 4.72 10.97
C SER A 32 -10.15 3.69 11.87
N GLY A 33 -9.49 3.20 12.92
CA GLY A 33 -10.08 2.36 13.97
C GLY A 33 -10.28 0.89 13.60
N ARG A 34 -10.00 0.50 12.35
CA ARG A 34 -9.94 -0.90 11.91
C ARG A 34 -8.58 -1.13 11.28
N ASN A 35 -7.76 -1.91 11.96
CA ASN A 35 -6.51 -2.37 11.38
C ASN A 35 -6.80 -3.56 10.44
N LYS A 36 -6.44 -3.40 9.17
CA LYS A 36 -6.52 -4.46 8.15
C LYS A 36 -5.14 -4.85 7.60
N GLY A 37 -4.08 -4.19 8.07
CA GLY A 37 -2.73 -4.23 7.50
C GLY A 37 -2.24 -2.83 7.13
N CYS A 38 -1.19 -2.78 6.31
CA CYS A 38 -0.58 -1.53 5.88
C CYS A 38 -1.48 -0.82 4.85
N THR A 39 -2.01 0.34 5.20
CA THR A 39 -2.93 1.09 4.36
C THR A 39 -2.22 1.86 3.25
N LEU A 40 -2.86 1.98 2.09
CA LEU A 40 -2.29 2.54 0.87
C LEU A 40 -3.22 3.58 0.23
N ASN A 41 -2.63 4.65 -0.30
CA ASN A 41 -3.31 5.60 -1.18
C ASN A 41 -2.91 5.35 -2.63
N ASN A 42 -3.88 5.32 -3.54
CA ASN A 42 -3.61 5.30 -4.98
C ASN A 42 -3.66 6.71 -5.58
N LEU A 43 -2.90 6.96 -6.65
CA LEU A 43 -2.93 8.19 -7.43
C LEU A 43 -4.33 8.51 -8.00
N ASP A 44 -5.14 7.48 -8.25
CA ASP A 44 -6.52 7.62 -8.75
C ASP A 44 -7.57 7.87 -7.65
N GLY A 45 -7.13 7.98 -6.39
CA GLY A 45 -8.01 8.23 -5.24
C GLY A 45 -8.56 6.98 -4.56
N ARG A 46 -8.24 5.76 -5.04
CA ARG A 46 -8.56 4.54 -4.31
C ARG A 46 -7.79 4.43 -3.00
N TYR A 47 -8.41 3.76 -2.03
CA TYR A 47 -7.84 3.49 -0.72
C TYR A 47 -7.80 1.98 -0.49
N GLY A 48 -6.62 1.45 -0.20
CA GLY A 48 -6.39 0.02 -0.10
C GLY A 48 -5.54 -0.37 1.08
N TYR A 49 -5.23 -1.65 1.19
CA TYR A 49 -4.28 -2.17 2.18
C TYR A 49 -3.62 -3.46 1.72
N ILE A 50 -2.45 -3.77 2.30
CA ILE A 50 -1.75 -5.06 2.18
C ILE A 50 -1.74 -5.71 3.57
N THR A 51 -2.08 -7.00 3.65
CA THR A 51 -2.02 -7.74 4.93
C THR A 51 -0.57 -8.04 5.30
N ILE A 52 -0.30 -8.20 6.60
CA ILE A 52 1.06 -8.54 7.04
C ILE A 52 1.47 -9.93 6.54
N GLU A 53 0.53 -10.87 6.45
CA GLU A 53 0.75 -12.23 5.97
C GLU A 53 1.13 -12.24 4.48
N ASP A 54 0.45 -11.42 3.67
CA ASP A 54 0.76 -11.23 2.25
C ASP A 54 2.16 -10.62 2.07
N ALA A 55 2.50 -9.58 2.84
CA ALA A 55 3.81 -8.94 2.78
C ALA A 55 4.95 -9.87 3.22
N LEU A 56 4.78 -10.64 4.31
CA LEU A 56 5.77 -11.63 4.78
C LEU A 56 5.98 -12.79 3.79
N SER A 57 5.02 -13.02 2.90
CA SER A 57 5.07 -14.07 1.88
C SER A 57 5.51 -13.55 0.51
N ASP A 58 5.96 -12.29 0.41
CA ASP A 58 6.23 -11.58 -0.85
C ASP A 58 5.06 -11.61 -1.86
N ASN A 59 3.83 -11.82 -1.37
CA ASN A 59 2.62 -11.86 -2.16
C ASN A 59 1.95 -10.49 -2.09
N TRP A 60 2.43 -9.53 -2.89
CA TRP A 60 1.99 -8.13 -2.86
C TRP A 60 0.56 -7.94 -3.38
N ARG A 61 -0.42 -8.42 -2.60
CA ARG A 61 -1.85 -8.32 -2.89
C ARG A 61 -2.42 -7.08 -2.22
N VAL A 62 -3.04 -6.22 -3.01
CA VAL A 62 -3.72 -5.02 -2.49
C VAL A 62 -5.21 -5.27 -2.48
N PHE A 63 -5.84 -5.06 -1.33
CA PHE A 63 -7.28 -5.11 -1.16
C PHE A 63 -7.85 -3.70 -1.16
N ASP A 64 -9.07 -3.54 -1.67
CA ASP A 64 -9.85 -2.33 -1.49
C ASP A 64 -10.29 -2.23 -0.03
N TYR A 65 -10.03 -1.08 0.60
CA TYR A 65 -10.23 -0.91 2.03
C TYR A 65 -11.70 -1.03 2.46
N TRP A 66 -12.65 -0.66 1.59
CA TRP A 66 -14.07 -0.60 1.93
C TRP A 66 -14.78 -1.92 1.67
N THR A 67 -14.41 -2.60 0.59
CA THR A 67 -15.09 -3.81 0.08
C THR A 67 -14.39 -5.12 0.44
N ASP A 68 -13.15 -5.06 0.95
CA ASP A 68 -12.29 -6.24 1.21
C ASP A 68 -12.04 -7.10 -0.05
N GLN A 69 -12.27 -6.54 -1.24
CA GLN A 69 -12.03 -7.22 -2.51
C GLN A 69 -10.59 -7.00 -2.98
N PRO A 70 -9.93 -8.02 -3.55
CA PRO A 70 -8.61 -7.85 -4.14
C PRO A 70 -8.69 -6.91 -5.35
N THR A 71 -7.87 -5.87 -5.35
CA THR A 71 -7.72 -4.94 -6.49
C THR A 71 -6.66 -5.39 -7.47
N GLY A 72 -5.70 -6.21 -7.01
CA GLY A 72 -4.63 -6.78 -7.82
C GLY A 72 -3.62 -7.53 -6.96
N ILE A 73 -2.77 -8.31 -7.64
CA ILE A 73 -1.58 -8.93 -7.09
C ILE A 73 -0.40 -8.43 -7.93
N PHE A 74 0.62 -7.91 -7.27
CA PHE A 74 1.80 -7.34 -7.89
C PHE A 74 3.00 -8.25 -7.66
N ALA A 75 3.95 -8.28 -8.60
CA ALA A 75 5.08 -9.20 -8.50
C ALA A 75 6.19 -8.67 -7.57
N SER A 76 6.17 -7.37 -7.25
CA SER A 76 7.15 -6.72 -6.40
C SER A 76 6.60 -5.45 -5.74
N ILE A 77 7.32 -4.92 -4.74
CA ILE A 77 7.07 -3.59 -4.16
C ILE A 77 7.16 -2.50 -5.23
N ASP A 78 8.12 -2.60 -6.16
CA ASP A 78 8.25 -1.63 -7.24
C ASP A 78 7.03 -1.67 -8.18
N ASP A 79 6.42 -2.84 -8.41
CA ASP A 79 5.17 -2.94 -9.17
C ASP A 79 3.99 -2.31 -8.42
N VAL A 80 3.91 -2.47 -7.10
CA VAL A 80 2.90 -1.78 -6.26
C VAL A 80 3.01 -0.27 -6.47
N ILE A 81 4.23 0.27 -6.41
CA ILE A 81 4.52 1.70 -6.59
C ILE A 81 4.25 2.16 -8.03
N ALA A 82 4.67 1.38 -9.04
CA ALA A 82 4.44 1.68 -10.45
C ALA A 82 2.96 1.69 -10.81
N ASN A 83 2.13 0.92 -10.11
CA ASN A 83 0.66 0.95 -10.20
C ASN A 83 0.00 2.06 -9.37
N GLY A 84 0.80 2.99 -8.86
CA GLY A 84 0.33 4.23 -8.24
C GLY A 84 -0.01 4.12 -6.77
N TRP A 85 0.37 3.04 -6.08
CA TRP A 85 0.14 2.91 -4.64
C TRP A 85 1.30 3.48 -3.83
N LYS A 86 0.98 4.14 -2.72
CA LYS A 86 1.93 4.54 -1.66
C LYS A 86 1.38 4.19 -0.29
N VAL A 87 2.25 4.02 0.70
CA VAL A 87 1.82 3.91 2.11
C VAL A 87 1.08 5.17 2.57
N SER A 88 0.05 4.96 3.38
CA SER A 88 -0.74 6.00 4.02
C SER A 88 -0.13 6.31 5.38
N THR A 89 0.72 7.34 5.40
CA THR A 89 1.25 7.98 6.60
C THR A 89 0.38 9.14 7.02
#